data_AF-A0A514LLA2-F1
#
_entry.id   AF-A0A514LLA2-F1
#
_cell.length_a   1.000
_cell.length_b   1.000
_cell.length_c   1.000
_cell.angle_alpha   90.00
_cell.angle_beta   90.00
_cell.angle_gamma   90.00
#
_symmetry.space_group_name_H-M   'P 1'
#
loop_
_entity.id
_entity.type
_entity.pdbx_description
1 polymer ?
#
loop_
_entity_poly.entity_id
_entity_poly.type
_entity_poly.pdbx_seq_one_letter_code
_entity_poly.pdbx_strand_id
1 'polypeptide(L)'
;MRHRWRQARRVIAALFLPAILFWHAMVQGGFVSWFLFYSVSALLLAGFALAAFPLRFLRAERSVTNRHLSQGETVKVQVTIYKTRHWPCFFVGVRDQVPNGVTLESDPGAFFFMMLSRKKTYNYLIKAEKRGSYMYDAVHVENGDPFGFLKNQKYLSAISEMLVYPRIKPLPFKLQNERGQRAETDRAGAQRFTHEETSHFSGVREYVAGDRLSSIDWKVSARLGSLATKEFDTEEGEGFTILLDTRVRSEHSFEAAVEWAAASVNGVYEKHSLLNFAALGTQPVVTQTGNNRAHMRQVMKELAKIEPSFPGATGELANDRTPLPITFSFLQTVIYAVPEMNAATFQEIKRLQQQRLDVLVLYSEREAYHLPLKQRGVQSFAMPTG
;
A
#
# COMPACT_ATOMS: atom_id res chain seq x y z
N MET A 1 -9.61 -34.89 -8.08
CA MET A 1 -9.31 -36.30 -8.46
C MET A 1 -9.91 -36.75 -9.79
N ARG A 2 -11.19 -36.47 -10.11
CA ARG A 2 -11.86 -36.95 -11.35
C ARG A 2 -11.19 -36.53 -12.68
N HIS A 3 -10.58 -35.35 -12.76
CA HIS A 3 -9.93 -34.85 -13.99
C HIS A 3 -8.68 -35.64 -14.37
N ARG A 4 -7.80 -35.94 -13.41
CA ARG A 4 -6.56 -36.72 -13.62
C ARG A 4 -6.86 -38.15 -14.08
N TRP A 5 -7.94 -38.74 -13.58
CA TRP A 5 -8.41 -40.08 -14.00
C TRP A 5 -8.90 -40.11 -15.46
N ARG A 6 -9.63 -39.07 -15.91
CA ARG A 6 -10.05 -38.97 -17.32
C ARG A 6 -8.86 -38.78 -18.25
N GLN A 7 -7.87 -38.00 -17.84
CA GLN A 7 -6.61 -37.84 -18.60
C GLN A 7 -5.83 -39.15 -18.66
N ALA A 8 -5.68 -39.86 -17.54
CA ALA A 8 -5.01 -41.16 -17.52
C ALA A 8 -5.68 -42.16 -18.48
N ARG A 9 -7.01 -42.25 -18.48
CA ARG A 9 -7.75 -43.12 -19.43
C ARG A 9 -7.49 -42.75 -20.89
N ARG A 10 -7.43 -41.45 -21.21
CA ARG A 10 -7.15 -40.96 -22.57
C ARG A 10 -5.72 -41.26 -23.00
N VAL A 11 -4.74 -41.04 -22.12
CA VAL A 11 -3.34 -41.37 -22.39
C VAL A 11 -3.16 -42.88 -22.56
N ILE A 12 -3.78 -43.68 -21.70
CA ILE A 12 -3.77 -45.15 -21.80
C ILE A 12 -4.39 -45.60 -23.12
N ALA A 13 -5.56 -45.08 -23.49
CA ALA A 13 -6.19 -45.38 -24.78
C ALA A 13 -5.30 -44.97 -25.98
N ALA A 14 -4.63 -43.81 -25.89
CA ALA A 14 -3.69 -43.36 -26.91
C ALA A 14 -2.45 -44.26 -27.02
N LEU A 15 -1.99 -44.89 -25.93
CA LEU A 15 -0.90 -45.86 -25.93
C LEU A 15 -1.32 -47.26 -26.43
N PHE A 16 -2.58 -47.65 -26.25
CA PHE A 16 -3.10 -48.90 -26.80
C PHE A 16 -3.25 -48.86 -28.33
N LEU A 17 -3.56 -47.69 -28.91
CA LEU A 17 -3.70 -47.52 -30.35
C LEU A 17 -2.46 -48.01 -31.16
N PRO A 18 -1.22 -47.57 -30.86
CA PRO A 18 -0.03 -48.06 -31.57
C PRO A 18 0.24 -49.54 -31.29
N ALA A 19 -0.13 -50.09 -30.12
CA ALA A 19 0.01 -51.53 -29.85
C ALA A 19 -0.92 -52.37 -30.74
N ILE A 20 -2.16 -51.92 -30.95
CA ILE A 20 -3.11 -52.56 -31.87
C ILE A 20 -2.62 -52.47 -33.32
N LEU A 21 -2.13 -51.30 -33.73
CA LEU A 21 -1.57 -51.11 -35.08
C LEU A 21 -0.32 -51.95 -35.30
N PHE A 22 0.54 -52.09 -34.28
CA PHE A 22 1.71 -52.95 -34.32
C PHE A 22 1.32 -54.42 -34.48
N TRP A 23 0.36 -54.89 -33.68
CA TRP A 23 -0.18 -56.25 -33.78
C TRP A 23 -0.71 -56.52 -35.19
N HIS A 24 -1.53 -55.60 -35.72
CA HIS A 24 -2.07 -55.71 -37.09
C HIS A 24 -0.96 -55.73 -38.16
N ALA A 25 0.04 -54.86 -38.04
CA ALA A 25 1.17 -54.82 -38.95
C ALA A 25 2.03 -56.10 -38.92
N MET A 26 2.13 -56.74 -37.76
CA MET A 26 2.83 -58.03 -37.63
C MET A 26 2.04 -59.15 -38.32
N VAL A 27 0.72 -59.24 -38.07
CA VAL A 27 -0.13 -60.32 -38.62
C VAL A 27 -0.32 -60.22 -40.13
N GLN A 28 -0.67 -59.05 -40.66
CA GLN A 28 -0.94 -58.88 -42.10
C GLN A 28 0.34 -58.64 -42.91
N GLY A 29 1.35 -58.00 -42.31
CA GLY A 29 2.52 -57.51 -43.03
C GLY A 29 2.17 -56.42 -44.05
N GLY A 30 3.11 -56.19 -44.99
CA GLY A 30 2.92 -55.26 -46.11
C GLY A 30 3.25 -53.79 -45.79
N PHE A 31 3.55 -53.03 -46.84
CA PHE A 31 3.98 -51.64 -46.73
C PHE A 31 2.95 -50.74 -46.02
N VAL A 32 1.66 -50.88 -46.37
CA VAL A 32 0.59 -50.00 -45.86
C VAL A 32 0.42 -50.13 -44.33
N SER A 33 0.46 -51.36 -43.80
CA SER A 33 0.28 -51.60 -42.37
C SER A 33 1.43 -51.01 -41.54
N TRP A 34 2.67 -51.20 -42.00
CA TRP A 34 3.86 -50.61 -41.37
C TRP A 34 3.87 -49.08 -41.49
N PHE A 35 3.49 -48.55 -42.66
CA PHE A 35 3.37 -47.11 -42.87
C PHE A 35 2.38 -46.49 -41.88
N LEU A 36 1.19 -47.06 -41.73
CA LEU A 36 0.17 -46.58 -40.79
C LEU A 36 0.68 -46.61 -39.34
N PHE A 37 1.32 -47.70 -38.91
CA PHE A 37 1.91 -47.82 -37.59
C PHE A 37 2.96 -46.72 -37.32
N TYR A 38 3.90 -46.53 -38.25
CA TYR A 38 4.94 -45.51 -38.09
C TYR A 38 4.38 -44.10 -38.11
N SER A 39 3.44 -43.79 -39.01
CA SER A 39 2.82 -42.46 -39.09
C SER A 39 2.03 -42.10 -37.83
N VAL A 40 1.20 -43.01 -37.33
CA VAL A 40 0.41 -42.77 -36.10
C VAL A 40 1.33 -42.67 -34.89
N SER A 41 2.32 -43.56 -34.78
CA SER A 41 3.28 -43.52 -33.67
C SER A 41 4.13 -42.25 -33.69
N ALA A 42 4.62 -41.83 -34.85
CA ALA A 42 5.37 -40.58 -35.00
C ALA A 42 4.51 -39.36 -34.63
N LEU A 43 3.23 -39.33 -35.03
CA LEU A 43 2.31 -38.25 -34.71
C LEU A 43 1.98 -38.20 -33.21
N LEU A 44 1.79 -39.35 -32.56
CA LEU A 44 1.57 -39.43 -31.11
C LEU A 44 2.83 -39.01 -30.33
N LEU A 45 4.02 -39.46 -30.73
CA LEU A 45 5.28 -39.06 -30.13
C LEU A 45 5.51 -37.55 -30.29
N ALA A 46 5.27 -37.01 -31.48
CA ALA A 46 5.35 -35.57 -31.73
C ALA A 46 4.33 -34.81 -30.85
N GLY A 47 3.07 -35.23 -30.80
CA GLY A 47 2.04 -34.63 -29.95
C GLY A 47 2.44 -34.62 -28.47
N PHE A 48 2.98 -35.74 -27.96
CA PHE A 48 3.44 -35.85 -26.58
C PHE A 48 4.63 -34.93 -26.28
N ALA A 49 5.64 -34.89 -27.16
CA ALA A 49 6.78 -34.00 -27.02
C ALA A 49 6.37 -32.51 -27.06
N LEU A 50 5.43 -32.16 -27.95
CA LEU A 50 4.91 -30.80 -28.08
C LEU A 50 4.09 -30.37 -26.85
N ALA A 51 3.45 -31.31 -26.16
CA ALA A 51 2.66 -31.03 -24.98
C ALA A 51 3.50 -30.99 -23.68
N ALA A 52 4.51 -31.85 -23.54
CA ALA A 52 5.27 -32.04 -22.30
C ALA A 52 6.31 -30.94 -22.01
N PHE A 53 6.99 -30.41 -23.03
CA PHE A 53 8.14 -29.51 -22.84
C PHE A 53 7.89 -27.98 -22.85
N PRO A 54 6.79 -27.40 -23.40
CA PRO A 54 6.71 -25.96 -23.61
C PRO A 54 6.70 -25.15 -22.31
N LEU A 55 6.01 -25.61 -21.26
CA LEU A 55 5.91 -24.89 -19.98
C LEU A 55 7.26 -24.77 -19.23
N ARG A 56 8.24 -25.62 -19.55
CA ARG A 56 9.59 -25.52 -18.96
C ARG A 56 10.33 -24.27 -19.41
N PHE A 57 10.06 -23.84 -20.64
CA PHE A 57 10.74 -22.71 -21.27
C PHE A 57 9.92 -21.42 -21.27
N LEU A 58 8.75 -21.40 -20.64
CA LEU A 58 7.96 -20.19 -20.45
C LEU A 58 8.40 -19.43 -19.21
N ARG A 59 8.41 -18.11 -19.33
CA ARG A 59 8.54 -17.15 -18.23
C ARG A 59 7.43 -16.11 -18.33
N ALA A 60 7.07 -15.56 -17.19
CA ALA A 60 6.08 -14.51 -17.06
C ALA A 60 6.72 -13.29 -16.40
N GLU A 61 6.38 -12.12 -16.90
CA GLU A 61 6.70 -10.84 -16.29
C GLU A 61 5.39 -10.06 -16.10
N ARG A 62 5.21 -9.50 -14.91
CA ARG A 62 4.07 -8.65 -14.56
C ARG A 62 4.57 -7.24 -14.36
N SER A 63 3.90 -6.29 -15.01
CA SER A 63 4.11 -4.86 -14.79
C SER A 63 2.78 -4.22 -14.44
N VAL A 64 2.76 -3.48 -13.34
CA VAL A 64 1.63 -2.64 -12.94
C VAL A 64 2.02 -1.20 -13.28
N THR A 65 1.21 -0.50 -14.08
CA THR A 65 1.51 0.85 -14.58
C THR A 65 1.87 1.82 -13.45
N ASN A 66 1.16 1.71 -12.32
CA ASN A 66 1.43 2.48 -11.11
C ASN A 66 1.40 1.53 -9.90
N ARG A 67 2.50 1.48 -9.14
CA ARG A 67 2.62 0.64 -7.93
C ARG A 67 2.01 1.30 -6.69
N HIS A 68 1.73 2.60 -6.77
CA HIS A 68 1.23 3.43 -5.68
C HIS A 68 -0.14 3.99 -6.08
N LEU A 69 -1.20 3.33 -5.64
CA LEU A 69 -2.57 3.70 -5.99
C LEU A 69 -3.25 4.39 -4.83
N SER A 70 -4.29 5.16 -5.12
CA SER A 70 -5.26 5.59 -4.11
C SER A 70 -6.44 4.63 -4.09
N GLN A 71 -7.06 4.45 -2.92
CA GLN A 71 -8.29 3.68 -2.81
C GLN A 71 -9.37 4.21 -3.77
N GLY A 72 -10.00 3.29 -4.50
CA GLY A 72 -10.99 3.56 -5.55
C GLY A 72 -10.42 3.73 -6.95
N GLU A 73 -9.09 3.80 -7.11
CA GLU A 73 -8.42 3.93 -8.40
C GLU A 73 -8.42 2.61 -9.18
N THR A 74 -8.67 2.70 -10.49
CA THR A 74 -8.57 1.58 -11.42
C THR A 74 -7.22 1.61 -12.12
N VAL A 75 -6.47 0.52 -12.07
CA VAL A 75 -5.16 0.39 -12.73
C VAL A 75 -5.14 -0.73 -13.76
N LYS A 76 -4.35 -0.53 -14.80
CA LYS A 76 -4.03 -1.54 -15.80
C LYS A 76 -2.84 -2.39 -15.33
N VAL A 77 -3.07 -3.69 -15.24
CA VAL A 77 -2.02 -4.69 -15.02
C VAL A 77 -1.68 -5.32 -16.37
N GLN A 78 -0.40 -5.29 -16.70
CA GLN A 78 0.14 -5.88 -17.92
C GLN A 78 0.90 -7.16 -17.60
N VAL A 79 0.48 -8.26 -18.21
CA VAL A 79 1.16 -9.56 -18.07
C VAL A 79 1.77 -9.92 -19.41
N THR A 80 3.07 -10.18 -19.39
CA THR A 80 3.85 -10.59 -20.56
C THR A 80 4.34 -12.01 -20.36
N ILE A 81 4.01 -12.90 -21.31
CA ILE A 81 4.53 -14.26 -21.37
C ILE A 81 5.54 -14.33 -22.51
N TYR A 82 6.69 -14.94 -22.25
CA TYR A 82 7.71 -15.14 -23.27
C TYR A 82 8.37 -16.52 -23.19
N LYS A 83 8.87 -16.97 -24.35
CA LYS A 83 9.63 -18.21 -24.50
C LYS A 83 11.12 -17.94 -24.37
N THR A 84 11.77 -18.63 -23.44
CA THR A 84 13.24 -18.60 -23.27
C THR A 84 13.98 -19.41 -24.34
N ARG A 85 13.34 -20.43 -24.93
CA ARG A 85 13.88 -21.27 -26.00
C ARG A 85 12.88 -21.36 -27.16
N HIS A 86 13.35 -21.70 -28.37
CA HIS A 86 12.51 -21.85 -29.58
C HIS A 86 11.75 -23.18 -29.59
N TRP A 87 11.13 -23.54 -28.46
CA TRP A 87 10.24 -24.68 -28.43
C TRP A 87 8.84 -24.28 -28.93
N PRO A 88 8.23 -25.03 -29.85
CA PRO A 88 6.86 -24.78 -30.28
C PRO A 88 5.89 -24.89 -29.10
N CYS A 89 4.95 -23.96 -29.03
CA CYS A 89 3.88 -23.94 -28.04
C CYS A 89 2.63 -23.51 -28.81
N PHE A 90 1.72 -24.43 -29.10
CA PHE A 90 0.57 -24.18 -29.98
C PHE A 90 -0.33 -23.11 -29.37
N PHE A 91 -0.76 -23.36 -28.14
CA PHE A 91 -1.59 -22.45 -27.38
C PHE A 91 -1.14 -22.40 -25.92
N VAL A 92 -1.48 -21.32 -25.24
CA VAL A 92 -1.28 -21.18 -23.81
C VAL A 92 -2.47 -20.42 -23.22
N GLY A 93 -3.11 -21.02 -22.23
CA GLY A 93 -4.02 -20.35 -21.33
C GLY A 93 -3.20 -19.70 -20.22
N VAL A 94 -3.44 -18.43 -19.96
CA VAL A 94 -2.75 -17.66 -18.93
C VAL A 94 -3.81 -17.10 -18.02
N ARG A 95 -3.64 -17.21 -16.72
CA ARG A 95 -4.50 -16.58 -15.73
C ARG A 95 -3.65 -16.02 -14.62
N ASP A 96 -3.80 -14.73 -14.39
CA ASP A 96 -3.08 -14.08 -13.32
C ASP A 96 -3.69 -14.40 -11.95
N GLN A 97 -2.85 -14.57 -10.92
CA GLN A 97 -3.33 -14.70 -9.55
C GLN A 97 -3.40 -13.31 -8.92
N VAL A 98 -4.63 -12.83 -8.79
CA VAL A 98 -4.92 -11.51 -8.23
C VAL A 98 -5.06 -11.64 -6.71
N PRO A 99 -4.40 -10.78 -5.92
CA PRO A 99 -4.47 -10.84 -4.46
C PRO A 99 -5.88 -10.55 -3.93
N ASN A 100 -6.19 -11.07 -2.75
CA ASN A 100 -7.46 -10.79 -2.09
C ASN A 100 -7.53 -9.31 -1.68
N GLY A 101 -8.67 -8.64 -1.89
CA GLY A 101 -8.89 -7.23 -1.50
C GLY A 101 -8.88 -6.22 -2.66
N VAL A 102 -8.60 -6.67 -3.87
CA VAL A 102 -8.83 -5.89 -5.10
C VAL A 102 -9.97 -6.50 -5.92
N THR A 103 -10.71 -5.64 -6.60
CA THR A 103 -11.87 -6.04 -7.40
C THR A 103 -11.50 -6.11 -8.87
N LEU A 104 -11.89 -7.20 -9.53
CA LEU A 104 -11.62 -7.43 -10.94
C LEU A 104 -12.68 -6.72 -11.79
N GLU A 105 -12.25 -5.76 -12.61
CA GLU A 105 -13.14 -5.13 -13.60
C GLU A 105 -13.13 -5.88 -14.95
N SER A 106 -12.08 -6.67 -15.21
CA SER A 106 -11.96 -7.50 -16.41
C SER A 106 -11.33 -8.85 -16.08
N ASP A 107 -11.57 -9.86 -16.92
CA ASP A 107 -11.01 -11.21 -16.73
C ASP A 107 -9.47 -11.17 -16.67
N PRO A 108 -8.82 -11.65 -15.59
CA PRO A 108 -7.37 -11.77 -15.49
C PRO A 108 -6.80 -12.91 -16.37
N GLY A 109 -7.68 -13.64 -17.07
CA GLY A 109 -7.37 -14.69 -18.01
C GLY A 109 -7.18 -14.21 -19.45
N ALA A 110 -6.26 -14.85 -20.16
CA ALA A 110 -6.12 -14.71 -21.61
C ALA A 110 -5.74 -16.05 -22.24
N PHE A 111 -6.11 -16.23 -23.50
CA PHE A 111 -5.74 -17.41 -24.29
C PHE A 111 -4.99 -16.95 -25.54
N PHE A 112 -3.81 -17.52 -25.78
CA PHE A 112 -2.98 -17.16 -26.91
C PHE A 112 -2.61 -18.36 -27.76
N PHE A 113 -2.65 -18.18 -29.07
CA PHE A 113 -1.88 -19.01 -30.00
C PHE A 113 -0.46 -18.47 -30.09
N MET A 114 0.52 -19.29 -29.72
CA MET A 114 1.90 -18.84 -29.56
C MET A 114 2.90 -19.71 -30.33
N MET A 115 2.47 -20.36 -31.41
CA MET A 115 3.33 -21.27 -32.18
C MET A 115 4.59 -20.55 -32.68
N LEU A 116 4.40 -19.46 -33.44
CA LEU A 116 5.46 -18.67 -34.08
C LEU A 116 5.90 -17.47 -33.23
N SER A 117 5.04 -16.99 -32.32
CA SER A 117 5.34 -15.84 -31.48
C SER A 117 6.26 -16.23 -30.32
N ARG A 118 7.24 -15.38 -30.00
CA ARG A 118 8.10 -15.54 -28.82
C ARG A 118 7.58 -14.85 -27.57
N LYS A 119 6.75 -13.82 -27.76
CA LYS A 119 6.21 -12.97 -26.71
C LYS A 119 4.74 -12.67 -27.01
N LYS A 120 3.91 -12.73 -25.98
CA LYS A 120 2.51 -12.29 -25.99
C LYS A 120 2.25 -11.49 -24.72
N THR A 121 1.45 -10.45 -24.85
CA THR A 121 1.13 -9.54 -23.77
C THR A 121 -0.37 -9.30 -23.77
N TYR A 122 -0.98 -9.31 -22.60
CA TYR A 122 -2.34 -8.84 -22.38
C TYR A 122 -2.40 -7.91 -21.18
N ASN A 123 -3.50 -7.19 -21.11
CA ASN A 123 -3.78 -6.28 -20.03
C ASN A 123 -5.15 -6.62 -19.44
N TYR A 124 -5.27 -6.45 -18.14
CA TYR A 124 -6.54 -6.48 -17.43
C TYR A 124 -6.60 -5.30 -16.45
N LEU A 125 -7.81 -4.93 -16.06
CA LEU A 125 -8.12 -3.84 -15.15
C LEU A 125 -8.49 -4.40 -13.78
N ILE A 126 -7.93 -3.78 -12.75
CA ILE A 126 -8.30 -3.99 -11.35
C ILE A 126 -8.69 -2.67 -10.72
N LYS A 127 -9.58 -2.73 -9.74
CA LYS A 127 -9.98 -1.61 -8.90
C LYS A 127 -9.50 -1.84 -7.48
N ALA A 128 -8.75 -0.88 -6.95
CA ALA A 128 -8.21 -0.93 -5.60
C ALA A 128 -9.27 -0.50 -4.56
N GLU A 129 -10.18 -1.40 -4.17
CA GLU A 129 -11.31 -1.05 -3.28
C GLU A 129 -10.93 -0.85 -1.82
N LYS A 130 -9.96 -1.62 -1.32
CA LYS A 130 -9.43 -1.50 0.04
C LYS A 130 -7.99 -1.00 0.01
N ARG A 131 -7.64 -0.10 0.95
CA ARG A 131 -6.23 0.27 1.19
C ARG A 131 -5.46 -0.96 1.69
N GLY A 132 -4.15 -1.01 1.44
CA GLY A 132 -3.35 -2.16 1.83
C GLY A 132 -2.06 -2.30 1.03
N SER A 133 -1.19 -3.22 1.48
CA SER A 133 -0.09 -3.74 0.67
C SER A 133 -0.53 -5.07 0.06
N TYR A 134 -0.44 -5.16 -1.26
CA TYR A 134 -0.86 -6.32 -2.04
C TYR A 134 0.34 -6.92 -2.76
N MET A 135 0.57 -8.20 -2.50
CA MET A 135 1.63 -8.98 -3.13
C MET A 135 1.06 -9.92 -4.19
N TYR A 136 1.83 -10.04 -5.26
CA TYR A 136 1.39 -10.59 -6.53
C TYR A 136 2.39 -11.69 -6.86
N ASP A 137 2.06 -12.96 -6.60
CA ASP A 137 3.10 -14.00 -6.49
C ASP A 137 3.45 -14.66 -7.83
N ALA A 138 2.44 -15.20 -8.51
CA ALA A 138 2.63 -16.05 -9.67
C ALA A 138 1.54 -15.88 -10.73
N VAL A 139 1.88 -16.26 -11.97
CA VAL A 139 0.94 -16.38 -13.07
C VAL A 139 0.69 -17.85 -13.33
N HIS A 140 -0.58 -18.26 -13.32
CA HIS A 140 -0.97 -19.61 -13.68
C HIS A 140 -0.99 -19.77 -15.20
N VAL A 141 -0.25 -20.75 -15.72
CA VAL A 141 -0.26 -21.08 -17.15
C VAL A 141 -0.70 -22.52 -17.36
N GLU A 142 -1.50 -22.71 -18.39
CA GLU A 142 -1.99 -24.00 -18.83
C GLU A 142 -1.67 -24.19 -20.32
N ASN A 143 -1.24 -25.39 -20.67
CA ASN A 143 -1.05 -25.82 -22.05
C ASN A 143 -1.68 -27.20 -22.24
N GLY A 144 -2.06 -27.54 -23.46
CA GLY A 144 -2.49 -28.89 -23.82
C GLY A 144 -1.96 -29.31 -25.18
N ASP A 145 -2.26 -30.54 -25.56
CA ASP A 145 -2.12 -30.99 -26.94
C ASP A 145 -3.39 -30.68 -27.75
N PRO A 146 -3.29 -30.56 -29.09
CA PRO A 146 -4.46 -30.36 -29.96
C PRO A 146 -5.52 -31.47 -29.87
N PHE A 147 -5.15 -32.68 -29.45
CA PHE A 147 -6.05 -33.83 -29.36
C PHE A 147 -6.67 -34.00 -27.94
N GLY A 148 -6.25 -33.19 -26.96
CA GLY A 148 -6.79 -33.19 -25.60
C GLY A 148 -6.44 -34.40 -24.74
N PHE A 149 -5.35 -35.10 -25.05
CA PHE A 149 -4.81 -36.21 -24.25
C PHE A 149 -4.10 -35.74 -22.97
N LEU A 150 -3.34 -34.65 -23.04
CA LEU A 150 -2.50 -34.10 -22.00
C LEU A 150 -2.88 -32.63 -21.72
N LYS A 151 -3.10 -32.30 -20.45
CA LYS A 151 -3.19 -30.91 -19.97
C LYS A 151 -2.10 -30.72 -18.94
N ASN A 152 -1.21 -29.78 -19.19
CA ASN A 152 -0.14 -29.40 -18.29
C ASN A 152 -0.44 -28.03 -17.71
N GLN A 153 -0.13 -27.86 -16.43
CA GLN A 153 -0.32 -26.61 -15.71
C GLN A 153 0.95 -26.30 -14.92
N LYS A 154 1.28 -25.02 -14.81
CA LYS A 154 2.46 -24.55 -14.07
C LYS A 154 2.21 -23.16 -13.51
N TYR A 155 2.76 -22.87 -12.34
CA TYR A 155 2.84 -21.52 -11.82
C TYR A 155 4.20 -20.93 -12.19
N LEU A 156 4.18 -19.78 -12.87
CA LEU A 156 5.37 -19.02 -13.21
C LEU A 156 5.52 -17.89 -12.17
N SER A 157 6.63 -17.89 -11.44
CA SER A 157 6.94 -16.83 -10.49
C SER A 157 7.03 -15.49 -11.21
N ALA A 158 6.25 -14.51 -10.76
CA ALA A 158 6.24 -13.16 -11.31
C ALA A 158 5.88 -12.22 -10.17
N ILE A 159 6.85 -11.91 -9.30
CA ILE A 159 6.58 -11.18 -8.06
C ILE A 159 6.40 -9.70 -8.35
N SER A 160 5.33 -9.09 -7.83
CA SER A 160 5.10 -7.65 -7.85
C SER A 160 4.50 -7.17 -6.54
N GLU A 161 4.77 -5.93 -6.15
CA GLU A 161 4.14 -5.30 -4.98
C GLU A 161 3.33 -4.09 -5.45
N MET A 162 2.13 -3.95 -4.89
CA MET A 162 1.26 -2.82 -5.09
C MET A 162 0.81 -2.28 -3.73
N LEU A 163 0.99 -0.99 -3.52
CA LEU A 163 0.56 -0.30 -2.30
C LEU A 163 -0.62 0.61 -2.63
N VAL A 164 -1.72 0.44 -1.90
CA VAL A 164 -2.93 1.25 -2.03
C VAL A 164 -3.04 2.14 -0.81
N TYR A 165 -2.89 3.45 -1.01
CA TYR A 165 -3.07 4.46 0.02
C TYR A 165 -4.55 4.66 0.36
N PRO A 166 -4.86 5.06 1.61
CA PRO A 166 -6.21 5.46 1.97
C PRO A 166 -6.68 6.63 1.12
N ARG A 167 -8.00 6.71 0.90
CA ARG A 167 -8.60 7.83 0.20
C ARG A 167 -8.43 9.11 1.01
N ILE A 168 -7.94 10.17 0.36
CA ILE A 168 -7.83 11.50 0.96
C ILE A 168 -9.14 12.26 0.70
N LYS A 169 -9.91 12.52 1.75
CA LYS A 169 -11.10 13.38 1.70
C LYS A 169 -10.74 14.79 2.18
N PRO A 170 -11.40 15.85 1.69
CA PRO A 170 -11.18 17.20 2.22
C PRO A 170 -11.65 17.28 3.68
N LEU A 171 -10.87 17.98 4.52
CA LEU A 171 -11.29 18.29 5.90
C LEU A 171 -12.42 19.33 5.88
N PRO A 172 -13.43 19.21 6.77
CA PRO A 172 -14.52 20.18 6.85
C PRO A 172 -14.11 21.51 7.51
N PHE A 173 -12.88 21.59 8.02
CA PHE A 173 -12.29 22.78 8.63
C PHE A 173 -10.92 23.06 8.01
N LYS A 174 -10.51 24.32 8.08
CA LYS A 174 -9.14 24.70 7.75
C LYS A 174 -8.30 24.55 9.01
N LEU A 175 -7.24 23.76 8.94
CA LEU A 175 -6.20 23.79 9.96
C LEU A 175 -5.71 25.24 10.08
N GLN A 176 -5.54 25.75 11.28
CA GLN A 176 -4.92 27.06 11.50
C GLN A 176 -3.51 26.79 11.99
N ASN A 177 -2.53 27.41 11.35
CA ASN A 177 -1.17 27.40 11.85
C ASN A 177 -0.55 28.76 11.56
N GLU A 178 0.03 29.38 12.57
CA GLU A 178 0.62 30.74 12.47
C GLU A 178 1.82 30.74 11.52
N ARG A 179 2.53 29.61 11.41
CA ARG A 179 3.66 29.40 10.49
C ARG A 179 3.29 29.59 9.01
N GLY A 180 2.07 29.20 8.60
CA GLY A 180 1.63 29.33 7.20
C GLY A 180 1.37 30.79 6.79
N GLN A 181 0.94 31.63 7.73
CA GLN A 181 0.72 33.05 7.49
C GLN A 181 2.04 33.85 7.50
N ARG A 182 2.99 33.48 8.36
CA ARG A 182 4.35 34.08 8.39
C ARG A 182 5.20 33.68 7.18
N ALA A 183 5.12 32.43 6.72
CA ALA A 183 5.84 31.98 5.52
C ALA A 183 5.39 32.66 4.22
N GLU A 184 4.12 33.09 4.11
CA GLU A 184 3.65 33.90 2.97
C GLU A 184 4.14 35.34 3.01
N THR A 185 4.34 35.90 4.21
CA THR A 185 4.87 37.27 4.38
C THR A 185 6.40 37.32 4.18
N ASP A 186 7.15 36.29 4.58
CA ASP A 186 8.61 36.22 4.43
C ASP A 186 9.08 35.89 3.00
N ARG A 187 8.21 35.35 2.14
CA ARG A 187 8.54 35.06 0.73
C ARG A 187 8.71 36.31 -0.14
N ALA A 188 8.31 37.49 0.34
CA ALA A 188 8.63 38.75 -0.30
C ALA A 188 10.10 39.18 -0.08
N GLY A 189 10.87 38.51 0.81
CA GLY A 189 12.16 39.02 1.28
C GLY A 189 13.39 38.10 1.22
N ALA A 190 13.28 36.77 1.11
CA ALA A 190 14.46 35.91 1.31
C ALA A 190 14.61 34.79 0.28
N GLN A 191 15.21 35.10 -0.88
CA GLN A 191 15.99 34.12 -1.63
C GLN A 191 17.43 34.15 -1.13
N ARG A 192 17.97 32.94 -0.87
CA ARG A 192 19.33 32.60 -0.42
C ARG A 192 19.51 32.67 1.09
N PHE A 193 19.54 31.52 1.76
CA PHE A 193 20.70 31.12 2.56
C PHE A 193 20.80 29.60 2.60
N THR A 194 22.04 29.15 2.49
CA THR A 194 22.47 27.76 2.37
C THR A 194 22.38 27.05 3.72
N HIS A 195 22.22 25.73 3.63
CA HIS A 195 22.30 24.71 4.68
C HIS A 195 23.35 24.99 5.77
N GLU A 196 22.90 25.53 6.90
CA GLU A 196 23.47 25.34 8.25
C GLU A 196 22.46 25.94 9.26
N GLU A 197 22.02 25.11 10.21
CA GLU A 197 21.21 25.46 11.40
C GLU A 197 20.12 26.52 11.21
N THR A 198 18.99 26.11 10.62
CA THR A 198 17.80 26.95 10.47
C THR A 198 17.05 27.06 11.80
N SER A 199 17.59 27.85 12.73
CA SER A 199 16.79 28.45 13.79
C SER A 199 16.38 29.85 13.31
N HIS A 200 15.07 30.07 13.22
CA HIS A 200 14.53 31.33 12.69
C HIS A 200 14.79 32.46 13.71
N PHE A 201 15.34 33.58 13.22
CA PHE A 201 15.65 34.77 14.01
C PHE A 201 14.35 35.43 14.51
N SER A 202 14.15 35.46 15.82
CA SER A 202 12.93 35.97 16.48
C SER A 202 13.09 37.42 16.92
N GLY A 203 14.29 37.82 17.35
CA GLY A 203 14.55 39.18 17.82
C GLY A 203 15.98 39.40 18.29
N VAL A 204 16.19 40.56 18.91
CA VAL A 204 17.46 40.90 19.55
C VAL A 204 17.19 41.30 20.99
N ARG A 205 17.85 40.64 21.94
CA ARG A 205 17.84 41.01 23.35
C ARG A 205 19.21 41.52 23.79
N GLU A 206 19.24 42.21 24.92
CA GLU A 206 20.50 42.62 25.53
C GLU A 206 21.32 41.39 25.95
N TYR A 207 22.63 41.45 25.69
CA TYR A 207 23.55 40.37 26.02
C TYR A 207 23.66 40.20 27.54
N VAL A 208 23.52 38.96 28.00
CA VAL A 208 23.75 38.59 29.40
C VAL A 208 25.00 37.74 29.49
N ALA A 209 25.82 37.98 30.52
CA ALA A 209 27.02 37.19 30.76
C ALA A 209 26.67 35.69 30.92
N GLY A 210 27.05 34.88 29.94
CA GLY A 210 26.67 33.47 29.83
C GLY A 210 26.15 33.09 28.43
N ASP A 211 25.73 34.07 27.63
CA ASP A 211 25.34 33.86 26.24
C ASP A 211 26.54 33.48 25.36
N ARG A 212 26.31 32.65 24.34
CA ARG A 212 27.37 32.21 23.42
C ARG A 212 27.85 33.40 22.59
N LEU A 213 29.17 33.60 22.48
CA LEU A 213 29.73 34.67 21.64
C LEU A 213 29.31 34.58 20.16
N SER A 214 29.03 33.37 19.66
CA SER A 214 28.52 33.14 18.30
C SER A 214 27.08 33.64 18.08
N SER A 215 26.33 33.87 19.17
CA SER A 215 24.96 34.40 19.11
C SER A 215 24.89 35.93 19.14
N ILE A 216 26.02 36.64 19.22
CA ILE A 216 26.05 38.11 19.19
C ILE A 216 25.79 38.64 17.77
N ASP A 217 24.84 39.56 17.63
CA ASP A 217 24.68 40.34 16.40
C ASP A 217 25.59 41.57 16.43
N TRP A 218 26.76 41.46 15.83
CA TRP A 218 27.74 42.55 15.77
C TRP A 218 27.23 43.79 15.04
N LYS A 219 26.31 43.63 14.07
CA LYS A 219 25.78 44.74 13.27
C LYS A 219 24.76 45.56 14.08
N VAL A 220 23.94 44.90 14.88
CA VAL A 220 23.00 45.56 15.80
C VAL A 220 23.74 46.15 16.99
N SER A 221 24.71 45.42 17.54
CA SER A 221 25.54 45.90 18.66
C SER A 221 26.30 47.18 18.31
N ALA A 222 26.84 47.27 17.09
CA ALA A 222 27.53 48.47 16.61
C ALA A 222 26.62 49.71 16.47
N ARG A 223 25.30 49.51 16.32
CA ARG A 223 24.33 50.62 16.17
C ARG A 223 23.75 51.07 17.51
N LEU A 224 23.54 50.15 18.46
CA LEU A 224 23.00 50.47 19.78
C LEU A 224 24.07 50.87 20.81
N GLY A 225 25.34 50.56 20.57
CA GLY A 225 26.43 50.84 21.51
C GLY A 225 26.46 49.88 22.71
N SER A 226 25.59 48.86 22.73
CA SER A 226 25.55 47.77 23.70
C SER A 226 25.58 46.42 22.98
N LEU A 227 26.05 45.37 23.66
CA LEU A 227 26.09 44.02 23.09
C LEU A 227 24.68 43.44 23.00
N ALA A 228 24.35 42.93 21.81
CA ALA A 228 23.03 42.45 21.47
C ALA A 228 23.11 40.98 21.02
N THR A 229 22.35 40.11 21.68
CA THR A 229 22.29 38.68 21.40
C THR A 229 21.09 38.38 20.49
N LYS A 230 21.31 37.61 19.43
CA LYS A 230 20.27 37.07 18.56
C LYS A 230 19.44 36.09 19.37
N GLU A 231 18.14 36.37 19.47
CA GLU A 231 17.18 35.45 20.05
C GLU A 231 16.64 34.56 18.93
N PHE A 232 16.88 33.27 19.06
CA PHE A 232 16.38 32.25 18.15
C PHE A 232 15.12 31.66 18.76
N ASP A 233 14.03 31.62 17.99
CA ASP A 233 12.82 30.94 18.45
C ASP A 233 13.16 29.46 18.61
N THR A 234 12.94 28.93 19.82
CA THR A 234 13.14 27.50 20.04
C THR A 234 11.91 26.82 19.45
N GLU A 235 12.03 26.31 18.22
CA GLU A 235 10.94 25.62 17.47
C GLU A 235 10.39 24.35 18.15
N GLU A 236 10.73 24.11 19.42
CA GLU A 236 10.33 22.96 20.21
C GLU A 236 8.84 23.07 20.56
N GLY A 237 8.01 22.57 19.65
CA GLY A 237 6.60 22.32 19.91
C GLY A 237 5.65 22.69 18.78
N GLU A 238 6.03 23.59 17.86
CA GLU A 238 5.11 24.03 16.81
C GLU A 238 4.89 22.95 15.72
N GLY A 239 3.66 22.43 15.63
CA GLY A 239 3.26 21.49 14.58
C GLY A 239 2.10 20.60 15.00
N PHE A 240 1.88 19.56 14.19
CA PHE A 240 0.72 18.69 14.32
C PHE A 240 1.13 17.25 14.61
N THR A 241 0.61 16.68 15.68
CA THR A 241 0.64 15.24 15.91
C THR A 241 -0.67 14.63 15.47
N ILE A 242 -0.62 13.70 14.53
CA ILE A 242 -1.80 12.94 14.11
C ILE A 242 -1.83 11.64 14.91
N LEU A 243 -2.89 11.48 15.69
CA LEU A 243 -3.11 10.31 16.52
C LEU A 243 -4.29 9.53 15.93
N LEU A 244 -4.09 8.25 15.64
CA LEU A 244 -5.15 7.36 15.16
C LEU A 244 -5.43 6.30 16.22
N ASP A 245 -6.68 6.13 16.65
CA ASP A 245 -7.05 4.97 17.47
C ASP A 245 -7.38 3.77 16.57
N THR A 246 -6.69 2.65 16.76
CA THR A 246 -6.94 1.41 16.01
C THR A 246 -7.94 0.49 16.70
N ARG A 247 -8.36 0.81 17.93
CA ARG A 247 -9.27 -0.02 18.72
C ARG A 247 -10.71 0.23 18.29
N VAL A 248 -11.34 -0.77 17.69
CA VAL A 248 -12.69 -0.65 17.10
C VAL A 248 -13.53 -1.90 17.27
N ARG A 249 -14.85 -1.73 17.20
CA ARG A 249 -15.80 -2.84 17.02
C ARG A 249 -16.20 -3.02 15.56
N SER A 250 -16.15 -1.96 14.76
CA SER A 250 -16.53 -1.94 13.35
C SER A 250 -15.34 -1.61 12.43
N GLU A 251 -15.07 -2.47 11.45
CA GLU A 251 -14.08 -2.21 10.38
C GLU A 251 -14.42 -0.91 9.63
N HIS A 252 -15.71 -0.65 9.39
CA HIS A 252 -16.16 0.54 8.65
C HIS A 252 -15.80 1.85 9.37
N SER A 253 -15.95 1.91 10.70
CA SER A 253 -15.60 3.10 11.49
C SER A 253 -14.09 3.32 11.50
N PHE A 254 -13.31 2.23 11.51
CA PHE A 254 -11.86 2.28 11.40
C PHE A 254 -11.39 2.83 10.05
N GLU A 255 -11.94 2.35 8.94
CA GLU A 255 -11.61 2.85 7.60
C GLU A 255 -11.86 4.36 7.50
N ALA A 256 -12.98 4.85 8.02
CA ALA A 256 -13.29 6.27 8.05
C ALA A 256 -12.27 7.07 8.87
N ALA A 257 -11.87 6.59 10.05
CA ALA A 257 -10.84 7.24 10.87
C ALA A 257 -9.48 7.30 10.16
N VAL A 258 -9.12 6.26 9.40
CA VAL A 258 -7.90 6.26 8.58
C VAL A 258 -7.98 7.30 7.45
N GLU A 259 -9.13 7.43 6.77
CA GLU A 259 -9.33 8.48 5.76
C GLU A 259 -9.20 9.89 6.37
N TRP A 260 -9.69 10.12 7.59
CA TRP A 260 -9.57 11.41 8.28
C TRP A 260 -8.14 11.69 8.73
N ALA A 261 -7.41 10.68 9.18
CA ALA A 261 -5.99 10.78 9.49
C ALA A 261 -5.20 11.10 8.22
N ALA A 262 -5.48 10.43 7.09
CA ALA A 262 -4.86 10.70 5.80
C ALA A 262 -5.15 12.13 5.29
N ALA A 263 -6.39 12.59 5.42
CA ALA A 263 -6.79 13.96 5.14
C ALA A 263 -6.00 14.97 5.97
N SER A 264 -5.82 14.68 7.26
CA SER A 264 -5.05 15.50 8.19
C SER A 264 -3.57 15.52 7.83
N VAL A 265 -2.97 14.38 7.46
CA VAL A 265 -1.57 14.30 6.98
C VAL A 265 -1.38 15.20 5.77
N ASN A 266 -2.29 15.11 4.79
CA ASN A 266 -2.23 15.92 3.59
C ASN A 266 -2.38 17.42 3.91
N GLY A 267 -3.35 17.80 4.74
CA GLY A 267 -3.59 19.19 5.12
C GLY A 267 -2.43 19.82 5.92
N VAL A 268 -1.78 19.04 6.79
CA VAL A 268 -0.57 19.48 7.52
C VAL A 268 0.61 19.65 6.57
N TYR A 269 0.78 18.73 5.62
CA TYR A 269 1.84 18.79 4.61
C TYR A 269 1.68 19.99 3.66
N GLU A 270 0.46 20.28 3.19
CA GLU A 270 0.16 21.47 2.37
C GLU A 270 0.52 22.79 3.08
N LYS A 271 0.47 22.80 4.41
CA LYS A 271 0.86 23.93 5.27
C LYS A 271 2.33 23.97 5.63
N HIS A 272 3.15 23.07 5.09
CA HIS A 272 4.58 22.95 5.39
C HIS A 272 4.92 22.90 6.89
N SER A 273 4.00 22.35 7.69
CA SER A 273 4.14 22.28 9.14
C SER A 273 4.83 20.97 9.55
N LEU A 274 5.44 20.94 10.74
CA LEU A 274 5.99 19.71 11.29
C LEU A 274 4.85 18.72 11.57
N LEU A 275 5.05 17.47 11.16
CA LEU A 275 4.12 16.37 11.32
C LEU A 275 4.77 15.27 12.13
N ASN A 276 4.07 14.84 13.17
CA ASN A 276 4.33 13.58 13.86
C ASN A 276 3.09 12.68 13.73
N PHE A 277 3.27 11.36 13.75
CA PHE A 277 2.18 10.39 13.63
C PHE A 277 2.34 9.26 14.65
N ALA A 278 1.22 8.90 15.29
CA ALA A 278 1.12 7.73 16.13
C ALA A 278 -0.22 7.00 15.94
N ALA A 279 -0.17 5.68 15.92
CA ALA A 279 -1.33 4.81 16.03
C ALA A 279 -1.41 4.21 17.43
N LEU A 280 -2.52 4.41 18.12
CA LEU A 280 -2.82 3.83 19.43
C LEU A 280 -3.51 2.49 19.25
N GLY A 281 -2.97 1.44 19.87
CA GLY A 281 -3.55 0.11 19.81
C GLY A 281 -2.63 -0.94 20.41
N THR A 282 -2.88 -2.20 20.05
CA THR A 282 -2.06 -3.34 20.47
C THR A 282 -0.65 -3.28 19.86
N GLN A 283 -0.56 -2.83 18.61
CA GLN A 283 0.71 -2.59 17.91
C GLN A 283 0.86 -1.09 17.63
N PRO A 284 1.56 -0.34 18.50
CA PRO A 284 1.73 1.09 18.30
C PRO A 284 2.70 1.32 17.14
N VAL A 285 2.26 2.10 16.17
CA VAL A 285 3.12 2.58 15.08
C VAL A 285 3.41 4.03 15.36
N VAL A 286 4.69 4.41 15.42
CA VAL A 286 5.11 5.80 15.60
C VAL A 286 6.09 6.19 14.53
N THR A 287 6.05 7.45 14.11
CA THR A 287 7.05 8.03 13.22
C THR A 287 7.86 9.10 13.95
N GLN A 288 8.98 9.53 13.35
CA GLN A 288 9.70 10.71 13.83
C GLN A 288 9.03 11.99 13.33
N THR A 289 9.38 13.14 13.89
CA THR A 289 8.88 14.42 13.41
C THR A 289 9.53 14.79 12.07
N GLY A 290 8.73 15.24 11.11
CA GLY A 290 9.23 15.72 9.82
C GLY A 290 8.20 16.53 9.05
N ASN A 291 8.63 17.27 8.03
CA ASN A 291 7.74 18.09 7.18
C ASN A 291 7.94 17.85 5.67
N ASN A 292 8.85 16.94 5.30
CA ASN A 292 9.21 16.71 3.90
C ASN A 292 8.27 15.70 3.21
N ARG A 293 8.32 15.67 1.88
CA ARG A 293 7.49 14.74 1.07
C ARG A 293 7.82 13.27 1.33
N ALA A 294 9.06 12.95 1.72
CA ALA A 294 9.46 11.59 2.04
C ALA A 294 8.76 11.10 3.32
N HIS A 295 8.69 11.96 4.34
CA HIS A 295 8.02 11.74 5.60
C HIS A 295 6.51 11.59 5.43
N MET A 296 5.88 12.51 4.69
CA MET A 296 4.46 12.39 4.34
C MET A 296 4.14 11.05 3.66
N ARG A 297 4.97 10.61 2.69
CA ARG A 297 4.81 9.30 2.05
C ARG A 297 5.02 8.13 3.03
N GLN A 298 5.95 8.27 3.97
CA GLN A 298 6.20 7.26 5.00
C GLN A 298 4.98 7.12 5.92
N VAL A 299 4.42 8.23 6.41
CA VAL A 299 3.19 8.21 7.24
C VAL A 299 2.01 7.62 6.46
N MET A 300 1.82 8.02 5.20
CA MET A 300 0.76 7.46 4.34
C MET A 300 0.94 5.96 4.09
N LYS A 301 2.19 5.48 4.00
CA LYS A 301 2.51 4.05 3.86
C LYS A 301 2.17 3.27 5.13
N GLU A 302 2.40 3.85 6.30
CA GLU A 302 1.96 3.25 7.57
C GLU A 302 0.43 3.23 7.64
N LEU A 303 -0.27 4.33 7.34
CA LEU A 303 -1.74 4.38 7.29
C LEU A 303 -2.35 3.37 6.31
N ALA A 304 -1.65 3.03 5.23
CA ALA A 304 -2.06 1.99 4.29
C ALA A 304 -1.94 0.57 4.86
N LYS A 305 -1.07 0.34 5.86
CA LYS A 305 -0.74 -0.98 6.42
C LYS A 305 -1.36 -1.25 7.79
N ILE A 306 -1.76 -0.22 8.53
CA ILE A 306 -2.33 -0.39 9.86
C ILE A 306 -3.65 -1.14 9.77
N GLU A 307 -3.78 -2.19 10.58
CA GLU A 307 -4.98 -3.01 10.71
C GLU A 307 -5.76 -2.65 12.00
N PRO A 308 -7.10 -2.84 12.01
CA PRO A 308 -7.90 -2.60 13.19
C PRO A 308 -7.59 -3.60 14.30
N SER A 309 -7.65 -3.15 15.54
CA SER A 309 -7.54 -3.97 16.74
C SER A 309 -8.94 -4.20 17.31
N PHE A 310 -9.48 -5.40 17.14
CA PHE A 310 -10.80 -5.78 17.67
C PHE A 310 -10.71 -6.18 19.15
N PRO A 311 -11.77 -5.96 19.95
CA PRO A 311 -11.83 -6.46 21.32
C PRO A 311 -11.70 -7.99 21.38
N GLY A 312 -11.03 -8.49 22.41
CA GLY A 312 -10.91 -9.93 22.67
C GLY A 312 -12.24 -10.60 23.04
N ALA A 313 -12.20 -11.91 23.32
CA ALA A 313 -13.38 -12.74 23.59
C ALA A 313 -14.29 -12.25 24.73
N THR A 314 -13.79 -11.41 25.64
CA THR A 314 -14.52 -10.79 26.75
C THR A 314 -15.35 -9.55 26.36
N GLY A 315 -15.28 -9.06 25.12
CA GLY A 315 -16.13 -7.97 24.61
C GLY A 315 -15.81 -6.56 25.14
N GLU A 316 -14.92 -6.46 26.13
CA GLU A 316 -14.32 -5.20 26.54
C GLU A 316 -13.26 -4.78 25.53
N LEU A 317 -13.37 -3.55 25.02
CA LEU A 317 -12.24 -2.89 24.35
C LEU A 317 -11.12 -2.82 25.37
N ALA A 318 -10.10 -3.65 25.19
CA ALA A 318 -9.00 -3.73 26.13
C ALA A 318 -8.44 -2.33 26.35
N ASN A 319 -8.47 -1.88 27.60
CA ASN A 319 -7.76 -0.67 28.01
C ASN A 319 -6.24 -0.82 27.84
N ASP A 320 -5.78 -2.07 27.60
CA ASP A 320 -4.44 -2.41 27.17
C ASP A 320 -4.13 -1.76 25.83
N ARG A 321 -3.55 -0.57 25.92
CA ARG A 321 -2.69 -0.04 24.88
C ARG A 321 -1.26 -0.29 25.28
N THR A 322 -0.43 -0.58 24.29
CA THR A 322 1.02 -0.48 24.49
C THR A 322 1.36 1.00 24.67
N PRO A 323 2.11 1.39 25.72
CA PRO A 323 2.50 2.77 25.91
C PRO A 323 3.32 3.25 24.71
N LEU A 324 3.15 4.51 24.32
CA LEU A 324 3.98 5.12 23.29
C LEU A 324 5.44 5.08 23.73
N PRO A 325 6.40 4.88 22.81
CA PRO A 325 7.82 4.89 23.14
C PRO A 325 8.22 6.21 23.80
N ILE A 326 9.15 6.15 24.75
CA ILE A 326 9.64 7.34 25.48
C ILE A 326 10.24 8.39 24.52
N THR A 327 10.73 7.94 23.37
CA THR A 327 11.27 8.80 22.30
C THR A 327 10.19 9.62 21.57
N PHE A 328 8.91 9.30 21.75
CA PHE A 328 7.82 9.99 21.08
C PHE A 328 7.42 11.25 21.86
N SER A 329 7.58 12.42 21.24
CA SER A 329 7.10 13.69 21.76
C SER A 329 5.89 14.21 20.97
N PHE A 330 4.88 14.67 21.70
CA PHE A 330 3.75 15.37 21.08
C PHE A 330 4.19 16.78 20.67
N LEU A 331 3.70 17.21 19.51
CA LEU A 331 3.69 18.59 19.08
C LEU A 331 2.47 19.32 19.68
N GLN A 332 2.48 20.65 19.68
CA GLN A 332 1.52 21.54 20.32
C GLN A 332 0.08 21.21 19.95
N THR A 333 -0.20 20.96 18.66
CA THR A 333 -1.54 20.57 18.21
C THR A 333 -1.63 19.06 17.98
N VAL A 334 -2.60 18.40 18.60
CA VAL A 334 -2.89 16.98 18.40
C VAL A 334 -4.21 16.82 17.67
N ILE A 335 -4.17 16.26 16.46
CA ILE A 335 -5.36 15.84 15.72
C ILE A 335 -5.62 14.37 16.04
N TYR A 336 -6.66 14.11 16.82
CA TYR A 336 -7.03 12.76 17.23
C TYR A 336 -8.18 12.21 16.39
N ALA A 337 -7.85 11.28 15.49
CA ALA A 337 -8.81 10.52 14.69
C ALA A 337 -9.33 9.32 15.50
N VAL A 338 -10.59 9.43 15.93
CA VAL A 338 -11.26 8.47 16.78
C VAL A 338 -12.37 7.77 15.97
N PRO A 339 -12.27 6.47 15.73
CA PRO A 339 -13.29 5.71 15.01
C PRO A 339 -14.59 5.55 15.82
N GLU A 340 -14.48 5.27 17.12
CA GLU A 340 -15.60 5.06 18.04
C GLU A 340 -15.30 5.75 19.39
N MET A 341 -16.24 6.53 19.90
CA MET A 341 -16.09 7.23 21.17
C MET A 341 -16.38 6.28 22.34
N ASN A 342 -15.37 6.05 23.18
CA ASN A 342 -15.49 5.20 24.36
C ASN A 342 -14.89 5.89 25.60
N ALA A 343 -15.09 5.28 26.77
CA ALA A 343 -14.57 5.83 28.04
C ALA A 343 -13.03 5.98 28.03
N ALA A 344 -12.31 5.08 27.36
CA ALA A 344 -10.86 5.13 27.22
C ALA A 344 -10.42 6.32 26.36
N THR A 345 -11.13 6.61 25.27
CA THR A 345 -10.92 7.79 24.42
C THR A 345 -11.10 9.07 25.23
N PHE A 346 -12.14 9.15 26.06
CA PHE A 346 -12.35 10.31 26.94
C PHE A 346 -11.24 10.51 27.97
N GLN A 347 -10.75 9.43 28.57
CA GLN A 347 -9.60 9.48 29.47
C GLN A 347 -8.34 9.97 28.74
N GLU A 348 -8.16 9.55 27.49
CA GLU A 348 -7.00 9.96 26.69
C GLU A 348 -7.06 11.43 26.30
N ILE A 349 -8.23 11.91 25.85
CA ILE A 349 -8.44 13.34 25.57
C ILE A 349 -8.12 14.16 26.84
N LYS A 350 -8.59 13.71 28.01
CA LYS A 350 -8.28 14.37 29.29
C LYS A 350 -6.78 14.40 29.59
N ARG A 351 -6.07 13.30 29.33
CA ARG A 351 -4.61 13.21 29.53
C ARG A 351 -3.86 14.19 28.63
N LEU A 352 -4.24 14.29 27.35
CA LEU A 352 -3.64 15.22 26.40
C LEU A 352 -3.90 16.69 26.79
N GLN A 353 -5.12 17.01 27.25
CA GLN A 353 -5.44 18.35 27.75
C GLN A 353 -4.66 18.72 29.01
N GLN A 354 -4.42 17.77 29.93
CA GLN A 354 -3.59 17.99 31.12
C GLN A 354 -2.14 18.33 30.79
N GLN A 355 -1.65 17.89 29.63
CA GLN A 355 -0.33 18.22 29.10
C GLN A 355 -0.28 19.59 28.40
N ARG A 356 -1.37 20.39 28.45
CA ARG A 356 -1.52 21.69 27.80
C ARG A 356 -1.37 21.64 26.27
N LEU A 357 -1.77 20.54 25.65
CA LEU A 357 -1.81 20.39 24.19
C LEU A 357 -3.15 20.85 23.62
N ASP A 358 -3.13 21.43 22.42
CA ASP A 358 -4.32 21.80 21.67
C ASP A 358 -4.90 20.56 20.97
N VAL A 359 -5.98 20.01 21.52
CA VAL A 359 -6.57 18.76 21.02
C VAL A 359 -7.73 19.05 20.08
N LEU A 360 -7.63 18.54 18.85
CA LEU A 360 -8.67 18.55 17.83
C LEU A 360 -9.14 17.11 17.58
N VAL A 361 -10.41 16.83 17.86
CA VAL A 361 -10.95 15.45 17.79
C VAL A 361 -11.81 15.28 16.55
N LEU A 362 -11.49 14.27 15.74
CA LEU A 362 -12.27 13.83 14.58
C LEU A 362 -12.99 12.54 14.95
N TYR A 363 -14.32 12.51 14.83
CA TYR A 363 -15.13 11.35 15.20
C TYR A 363 -16.30 11.15 14.22
N SER A 364 -16.91 9.97 14.26
CA SER A 364 -18.02 9.61 13.38
C SER A 364 -19.31 10.38 13.72
N GLU A 365 -19.94 10.96 12.71
CA GLU A 365 -21.23 11.68 12.82
C GLU A 365 -22.38 10.82 13.39
N ARG A 366 -22.27 9.48 13.32
CA ARG A 366 -23.30 8.58 13.86
C ARG A 366 -23.38 8.57 15.39
N GLU A 367 -22.39 9.11 16.09
CA GLU A 367 -22.33 9.09 17.54
C GLU A 367 -22.76 10.44 18.15
N ALA A 368 -23.84 10.42 18.93
CA ALA A 368 -24.47 11.60 19.54
C ALA A 368 -23.68 12.22 20.72
N TYR A 369 -22.36 12.41 20.59
CA TYR A 369 -21.48 12.94 21.65
C TYR A 369 -21.02 14.40 21.42
N HIS A 370 -21.77 15.19 20.65
CA HIS A 370 -21.49 16.63 20.46
C HIS A 370 -21.52 17.45 21.76
N LEU A 371 -22.29 17.03 22.77
CA LEU A 371 -22.53 17.84 23.98
C LEU A 371 -21.39 17.81 25.02
N PRO A 372 -20.73 16.68 25.36
CA PRO A 372 -19.68 16.65 26.39
C PRO A 372 -18.34 17.31 25.98
N LEU A 373 -18.02 17.33 24.68
CA LEU A 373 -16.74 17.86 24.17
C LEU A 373 -16.76 19.40 24.05
N LYS A 374 -17.87 19.97 23.58
CA LYS A 374 -18.04 21.42 23.43
C LYS A 374 -18.06 22.15 24.77
N GLN A 375 -18.57 21.51 25.83
CA GLN A 375 -18.55 22.04 27.20
C GLN A 375 -17.14 22.09 27.82
N ARG A 376 -16.13 21.47 27.19
CA ARG A 376 -14.75 21.36 27.70
C ARG A 376 -13.70 22.11 26.86
N GLY A 377 -14.14 22.96 25.93
CA GLY A 377 -13.23 23.76 25.08
C GLY A 377 -12.46 22.95 24.03
N VAL A 378 -12.80 21.69 23.78
CA VAL A 378 -12.17 20.86 22.74
C VAL A 378 -12.82 21.15 21.39
N GLN A 379 -12.02 21.46 20.37
CA GLN A 379 -12.53 21.53 19.00
C GLN A 379 -12.82 20.11 18.50
N SER A 380 -14.08 19.82 18.22
CA SER A 380 -14.53 18.48 17.83
C SER A 380 -15.32 18.55 16.54
N PHE A 381 -14.98 17.74 15.55
CA PHE A 381 -15.64 17.72 14.25
C PHE A 381 -16.22 16.33 13.98
N ALA A 382 -17.54 16.29 13.77
CA ALA A 382 -18.21 15.11 13.26
C ALA A 382 -17.88 14.98 11.77
N MET A 383 -17.36 13.81 11.41
CA MET A 383 -16.94 13.50 10.06
C MET A 383 -17.95 12.53 9.42
N PRO A 384 -18.36 12.78 8.16
CA PRO A 384 -19.32 11.93 7.48
C PRO A 384 -18.72 10.56 7.19
N THR A 385 -19.48 9.51 7.50
CA THR A 385 -19.16 8.13 7.13
C THR A 385 -19.78 7.82 5.78
N GLY A 386 -19.09 8.17 4.69
CA GLY A 386 -19.58 8.08 3.31
C GLY A 386 -18.76 7.17 2.43
#